data_AF-G1K0B3-F1
#
_entry.id   AF-G1K0B3-F1
#
_cell.length_a   1.000
_cell.length_b   1.000
_cell.length_c   1.000
_cell.angle_alpha   90.00
_cell.angle_beta   90.00
_cell.angle_gamma   90.00
#
_symmetry.space_group_name_H-M   'P 1'
#
loop_
_entity.id
_entity.type
_entity.pdbx_description
1 polymer ?
#
loop_
_entity_poly.entity_id
_entity_poly.type
_entity_poly.pdbx_seq_one_letter_code
_entity_poly.pdbx_strand_id
1 'polypeptide(L)'
;MGISRDHWHKRRKTGGKRKPIRKKRKHELGRPAANTKIGAKRVHTVRTRGGNAKYRALRLDHGNFSWGSECCTRKTRLIDVVYNASNNELVRTKTLVKNA
;
A
#
# COMPACT_ATOMS: atom_id res chain seq x y z
N MET A 1 1.32 -3.52 -20.70
CA MET A 1 1.88 -4.01 -19.42
C MET A 1 2.42 -2.82 -18.65
N GLY A 2 1.91 -2.55 -17.44
CA GLY A 2 2.26 -1.34 -16.67
C GLY A 2 3.55 -1.46 -15.85
N ILE A 3 3.48 -0.98 -14.61
CA ILE A 3 4.56 -1.10 -13.60
C ILE A 3 4.98 -2.57 -13.47
N SER A 4 6.28 -2.83 -13.38
CA SER A 4 6.86 -4.17 -13.26
C SER A 4 7.66 -4.29 -11.96
N ARG A 5 7.63 -5.50 -11.36
CA ARG A 5 8.37 -5.87 -10.14
C ARG A 5 9.54 -6.81 -10.43
N ASP A 6 9.93 -6.95 -11.70
CA ASP A 6 11.13 -7.69 -12.07
C ASP A 6 12.39 -6.96 -11.58
N HIS A 7 13.48 -7.69 -11.36
CA HIS A 7 14.77 -7.12 -10.95
C HIS A 7 15.75 -6.99 -12.13
N TRP A 8 15.36 -7.42 -13.33
CA TRP A 8 16.25 -7.57 -14.48
C TRP A 8 16.59 -6.22 -15.10
N HIS A 9 15.70 -5.25 -14.92
CA HIS A 9 15.92 -3.85 -15.26
C HIS A 9 16.91 -3.12 -14.33
N LYS A 10 17.37 -3.75 -13.23
CA LYS A 10 18.37 -3.19 -12.31
C LYS A 10 19.80 -3.63 -12.72
N ARG A 11 20.81 -2.92 -12.19
CA ARG A 11 22.24 -3.25 -12.38
C ARG A 11 22.62 -4.53 -11.62
N ARG A 12 23.75 -5.14 -12.02
CA ARG A 12 24.40 -6.21 -11.24
C ARG A 12 24.95 -5.66 -9.92
N LYS A 13 25.27 -6.54 -8.97
CA LYS A 13 26.00 -6.18 -7.74
C LYS A 13 27.34 -5.47 -8.06
N THR A 14 28.00 -5.85 -9.15
CA THR A 14 29.22 -5.21 -9.66
C THR A 14 28.98 -3.87 -10.38
N GLY A 15 27.74 -3.37 -10.47
CA GLY A 15 27.40 -2.11 -11.14
C GLY A 15 27.18 -2.21 -12.66
N GLY A 16 27.55 -3.33 -13.29
CA GLY A 16 27.35 -3.56 -14.73
C GLY A 16 25.87 -3.57 -15.15
N LYS A 17 25.55 -2.95 -16.30
CA LYS A 17 24.21 -2.93 -16.89
C LYS A 17 23.81 -4.32 -17.40
N ARG A 18 22.56 -4.72 -17.17
CA ARG A 18 21.99 -5.98 -17.68
C ARG A 18 21.17 -5.71 -18.94
N LYS A 19 21.36 -6.52 -19.98
CA LYS A 19 20.48 -6.52 -21.16
C LYS A 19 19.23 -7.39 -20.84
N PRO A 20 18.01 -6.87 -21.03
CA PRO A 20 16.80 -7.67 -20.85
C PRO A 20 16.75 -8.85 -21.83
N ILE A 21 16.47 -10.06 -21.33
CA ILE A 21 16.42 -11.30 -22.15
C ILE A 21 15.03 -11.50 -22.77
N ARG A 22 13.99 -10.93 -22.16
CA ARG A 22 12.59 -11.16 -22.53
C ARG A 22 11.74 -9.91 -22.31
N LYS A 23 10.55 -9.89 -22.92
CA LYS A 23 9.50 -8.92 -22.60
C LYS A 23 8.91 -9.19 -21.20
N LYS A 24 8.29 -8.16 -20.60
CA LYS A 24 7.61 -8.23 -19.29
C LYS A 24 6.60 -9.40 -19.23
N ARG A 25 6.37 -9.98 -18.05
CA ARG A 25 5.36 -11.04 -17.84
C ARG A 25 4.24 -10.63 -16.90
N LYS A 26 3.06 -11.24 -17.07
CA LYS A 26 1.85 -10.94 -16.26
C LYS A 26 2.05 -11.19 -14.77
N HIS A 27 2.88 -12.16 -14.38
CA HIS A 27 3.14 -12.44 -12.96
C HIS A 27 4.04 -11.39 -12.27
N GLU A 28 4.79 -10.61 -13.06
CA GLU A 28 5.69 -9.54 -12.56
C GLU A 28 4.95 -8.20 -12.39
N LEU A 29 3.65 -8.12 -12.72
CA LEU A 29 2.94 -6.85 -12.69
C LEU A 29 2.94 -6.21 -11.29
N GLY A 30 3.11 -4.90 -11.27
CA GLY A 30 2.78 -4.01 -10.17
C GLY A 30 1.45 -3.30 -10.42
N ARG A 31 0.99 -2.53 -9.45
CA ARG A 31 -0.22 -1.70 -9.54
C ARG A 31 0.03 -0.35 -8.85
N PRO A 32 -0.68 0.72 -9.22
CA PRO A 32 -0.59 2.01 -8.51
C PRO A 32 -0.85 1.85 -7.01
N ALA A 33 -0.27 2.74 -6.20
CA ALA A 33 -0.56 2.81 -4.77
C ALA A 33 -2.02 3.24 -4.54
N ALA A 34 -2.60 2.86 -3.38
CA ALA A 34 -3.97 3.24 -3.05
C ALA A 34 -4.05 4.64 -2.40
N ASN A 35 -2.99 5.08 -1.73
CA ASN A 35 -2.87 6.38 -1.03
C ASN A 35 -4.12 6.72 -0.21
N THR A 36 -4.51 5.79 0.67
CA THR A 36 -5.73 5.88 1.49
C THR A 36 -5.78 7.19 2.27
N LYS A 37 -6.90 7.92 2.17
CA LYS A 37 -7.13 9.19 2.88
C LYS A 37 -8.21 9.05 3.94
N ILE A 38 -8.27 10.02 4.85
CA ILE A 38 -9.39 10.15 5.79
C ILE A 38 -10.62 10.66 5.03
N GLY A 39 -11.78 10.02 5.24
CA GLY A 39 -13.06 10.45 4.69
C GLY A 39 -14.05 9.30 4.52
N ALA A 40 -15.23 9.60 3.97
CA ALA A 40 -16.30 8.61 3.80
C ALA A 40 -15.80 7.31 3.13
N LYS A 41 -16.13 6.18 3.76
CA LYS A 41 -15.62 4.86 3.40
C LYS A 41 -15.80 4.56 1.91
N ARG A 42 -14.68 4.36 1.21
CA ARG A 42 -14.65 3.95 -0.20
C ARG A 42 -13.56 2.90 -0.42
N VAL A 43 -13.97 1.70 -0.78
CA VAL A 43 -13.08 0.54 -0.95
C VAL A 43 -13.36 -0.11 -2.31
N HIS A 44 -12.31 -0.30 -3.11
CA HIS A 44 -12.40 -1.00 -4.39
C HIS A 44 -11.81 -2.40 -4.29
N THR A 45 -12.53 -3.37 -4.84
CA THR A 45 -12.04 -4.75 -4.96
C THR A 45 -11.16 -4.91 -6.19
N VAL A 46 -10.04 -5.62 -6.05
CA VAL A 46 -9.10 -5.88 -7.13
C VAL A 46 -8.85 -7.38 -7.24
N ARG A 47 -9.18 -7.98 -8.39
CA ARG A 47 -8.84 -9.37 -8.70
C ARG A 47 -7.32 -9.54 -8.83
N THR A 48 -6.81 -10.61 -8.24
CA THR A 48 -5.39 -10.99 -8.27
C THR A 48 -5.16 -12.38 -8.85
N ARG A 49 -3.89 -12.82 -8.90
CA ARG A 49 -3.51 -14.13 -9.43
C ARG A 49 -4.14 -15.24 -8.58
N GLY A 50 -4.58 -16.31 -9.23
CA GLY A 50 -5.25 -17.44 -8.55
C GLY A 50 -6.73 -17.19 -8.23
N GLY A 51 -7.34 -16.09 -8.73
CA GLY A 51 -8.77 -15.82 -8.51
C GLY A 51 -9.08 -15.03 -7.24
N ASN A 52 -8.11 -14.85 -6.34
CA ASN A 52 -8.29 -14.13 -5.08
C ASN A 52 -8.57 -12.62 -5.26
N ALA A 53 -9.26 -12.03 -4.29
CA ALA A 53 -9.53 -10.60 -4.21
C ALA A 53 -8.62 -9.89 -3.20
N LYS A 54 -8.25 -8.65 -3.50
CA LYS A 54 -7.65 -7.72 -2.54
C LYS A 54 -8.50 -6.46 -2.46
N TYR A 55 -8.69 -5.93 -1.26
CA TYR A 55 -9.46 -4.71 -1.03
C TYR A 55 -8.52 -3.51 -0.92
N ARG A 56 -8.76 -2.51 -1.76
CA ARG A 56 -8.03 -1.24 -1.74
C ARG A 56 -8.92 -0.16 -1.17
N ALA A 57 -8.67 0.19 0.08
CA ALA A 57 -9.23 1.39 0.65
C ALA A 57 -8.68 2.62 -0.07
N LEU A 58 -9.56 3.48 -0.55
CA LEU A 58 -9.20 4.81 -1.07
C LEU A 58 -9.50 5.88 -0.02
N ARG A 59 -10.58 5.70 0.73
CA ARG A 59 -10.99 6.55 1.85
C ARG A 59 -11.51 5.71 3.00
N LEU A 60 -11.13 6.06 4.24
CA LEU A 60 -11.62 5.46 5.48
C LEU A 60 -11.82 6.55 6.53
N ASP A 61 -12.84 6.39 7.36
CA ASP A 61 -13.17 7.31 8.46
C ASP A 61 -13.15 6.60 9.83
N HIS A 62 -13.20 5.27 9.87
CA HIS A 62 -13.18 4.47 11.08
C HIS A 62 -12.15 3.34 11.01
N GLY A 63 -11.62 2.95 12.17
CA GLY A 63 -10.79 1.77 12.36
C GLY A 63 -11.26 0.94 13.56
N ASN A 64 -10.71 -0.26 13.71
CA ASN A 64 -10.92 -1.08 14.91
C ASN A 64 -9.61 -1.07 15.72
N PHE A 65 -9.64 -0.44 16.88
CA PHE A 65 -8.46 -0.21 17.71
C PHE A 65 -8.60 -0.94 19.04
N SER A 66 -7.48 -1.47 19.54
CA SER A 66 -7.43 -2.27 20.76
C SER A 66 -6.56 -1.60 21.80
N TRP A 67 -7.08 -1.49 23.02
CA TRP A 67 -6.36 -1.11 24.21
C TRP A 67 -5.84 -2.38 24.89
N GLY A 68 -4.56 -2.68 24.68
CA GLY A 68 -3.95 -3.94 25.08
C GLY A 68 -3.90 -4.19 26.60
N SER A 69 -3.76 -3.16 27.44
CA SER A 69 -3.69 -3.34 28.89
C SER A 69 -5.04 -3.67 29.53
N GLU A 70 -6.15 -3.21 28.94
CA GLU A 70 -7.51 -3.47 29.43
C GLU A 70 -8.24 -4.54 28.62
N CYS A 71 -7.57 -5.18 27.65
CA CYS A 71 -8.16 -6.16 26.72
C CYS A 71 -9.44 -5.64 26.02
N CYS A 72 -9.54 -4.32 25.79
CA CYS A 72 -10.74 -3.68 25.26
C CYS A 72 -10.55 -3.27 23.79
N THR A 73 -11.39 -3.77 22.89
CA THR A 73 -11.34 -3.42 21.47
C THR A 73 -12.59 -2.67 21.07
N ARG A 74 -12.43 -1.50 20.41
CA ARG A 74 -13.55 -0.66 19.98
C ARG A 74 -13.32 -0.14 18.57
N LYS A 75 -14.43 -0.06 17.82
CA LYS A 75 -14.48 0.67 16.55
C LYS A 75 -14.56 2.16 16.86
N THR A 76 -13.58 2.92 16.38
CA THR A 76 -13.49 4.37 16.65
C THR A 76 -13.22 5.14 15.35
N ARG A 77 -13.54 6.43 15.38
CA ARG A 77 -13.36 7.34 14.25
C ARG A 77 -11.90 7.81 14.18
N LEU A 78 -11.37 7.87 12.96
CA LEU A 78 -10.07 8.46 12.64
C LEU A 78 -10.22 9.99 12.55
N ILE A 79 -9.37 10.72 13.27
CA ILE A 79 -9.41 12.19 13.30
C ILE A 79 -8.33 12.77 12.38
N ASP A 80 -7.06 12.43 12.65
CA ASP A 80 -5.93 12.92 11.86
C ASP A 80 -4.75 11.95 11.88
N VAL A 81 -3.77 12.20 11.00
CA VAL A 81 -2.44 11.56 11.03
C VAL A 81 -1.45 12.55 11.59
N VAL A 82 -0.81 12.21 12.71
CA VAL A 82 0.10 13.13 13.42
C VAL A 82 1.57 12.83 13.13
N TYR A 83 1.91 11.57 12.90
CA TYR A 83 3.29 11.13 12.72
C TYR A 83 3.40 10.02 11.67
N ASN A 84 4.53 9.96 10.98
CA ASN A 84 4.87 8.85 10.10
C ASN A 84 6.37 8.59 10.12
N ALA A 85 6.78 7.35 10.40
CA ALA A 85 8.20 7.00 10.51
C ALA A 85 8.96 6.99 9.17
N SER A 86 8.26 6.92 8.04
CA SER A 86 8.90 6.81 6.72
C SER A 86 9.01 8.13 5.98
N ASN A 87 7.97 8.99 6.03
CA ASN A 87 7.94 10.24 5.28
C ASN A 87 6.91 11.25 5.82
N ASN A 88 7.35 12.49 6.06
CA ASN A 88 6.52 13.60 6.54
C ASN A 88 5.45 14.06 5.52
N GLU A 89 5.64 13.83 4.22
CA GLU A 89 4.62 14.13 3.21
C GLU A 89 3.33 13.32 3.40
N LEU A 90 3.44 12.14 4.01
CA LEU A 90 2.29 11.31 4.32
C LEU A 90 1.44 11.92 5.45
N VAL A 91 2.08 12.62 6.39
CA VAL A 91 1.41 13.39 7.46
C VAL A 91 0.70 14.60 6.85
N ARG A 92 1.42 15.42 6.08
CA ARG A 92 0.87 16.63 5.42
C ARG A 92 -0.38 16.35 4.62
N THR A 93 -0.42 15.21 3.94
CA THR A 93 -1.52 14.82 3.08
C THR A 93 -2.53 13.88 3.75
N LYS A 94 -2.41 13.63 5.06
CA LYS A 94 -3.31 12.75 5.84
C LYS A 94 -3.48 11.35 5.24
N THR A 95 -2.35 10.72 4.87
CA THR A 95 -2.32 9.39 4.26
C THR A 95 -2.21 8.31 5.32
N LEU A 96 -3.15 7.36 5.29
CA LEU A 96 -3.14 6.20 6.16
C LEU A 96 -2.25 5.10 5.55
N VAL A 97 -1.17 4.75 6.25
CA VAL A 97 -0.29 3.61 5.94
C VAL A 97 -0.11 2.75 7.20
N LYS A 98 0.54 1.59 7.08
CA LYS A 98 0.83 0.75 8.25
C LYS A 98 1.79 1.50 9.19
N ASN A 99 1.53 1.43 10.49
CA ASN A 99 2.31 2.09 11.55
C ASN A 99 2.36 3.62 11.39
N ALA A 100 1.24 4.22 11.00
CA ALA A 100 1.02 5.66 10.94
C ALA A 100 -0.16 6.06 11.83
#